data_AF-A0ABD6WHD8-F1
#
_entry.id   AF-A0ABD6WHD8-F1
#
_cell.length_a   1.000
_cell.length_b   1.000
_cell.length_c   1.000
_cell.angle_alpha   90.00
_cell.angle_beta   90.00
_cell.angle_gamma   90.00
#
_symmetry.space_group_name_H-M   'P 1'
#
loop_
_entity.id
_entity.type
_entity.pdbx_description
1 polymer ?
#
loop_
_entity_poly.entity_id
_entity_poly.type
_entity_poly.pdbx_seq_one_letter_code
_entity_poly.pdbx_strand_id
1 'polypeptide(L)'
;MFPACERPSAAPLGRVAAPAPSPPVRAAAVAPSPSVPAAAVAPSPSVRIAAPAPSPPVREEETVVLDIAAALLDRVEAGGSVAVVTVTHVFGSAPRALGSSMAVDADGHAIGSISGGCVEAQAYALAQEVLGSAGTAAEHFGFDDEAAFAAGLSCGGQLRVFGQVVDSGSIAVLAELRAARAGRSAALAVVVGGPEELVGLVLTGATRLQDVVGPHLDEDTARRILAEREARLASGRSATVETACRGAELEVAYVVHAERPRLLIFGAVDFSAALCSAGSLLGYRVTVCDARPVFATAERFPGADEVVVEWPSDHLARTEVDSRTVIAVLTHDEKFDIPLLETALALPVAYVGAMGSRRTHERRLRLLREAGVTEEALARLHSPIGLDIGASTPEETAVSILAEVLAARTGTSGEPLAGRSGPIHAAR
;
A
#
# COMPACT_ATOMS: atom_id res chain seq x y z
N MET A 1 -18.10 34.46 73.21
CA MET A 1 -17.36 35.65 72.76
C MET A 1 -17.22 35.55 71.26
N PHE A 2 -18.05 36.29 70.52
CA PHE A 2 -17.98 36.45 69.05
C PHE A 2 -16.79 37.36 68.68
N PRO A 3 -16.30 37.33 67.42
CA PRO A 3 -16.90 38.22 66.41
C PRO A 3 -17.29 37.52 65.10
N ALA A 4 -18.31 38.08 64.48
CA ALA A 4 -18.86 37.78 63.16
C ALA A 4 -18.13 38.57 62.06
N CYS A 5 -18.17 38.06 60.82
CA CYS A 5 -17.83 38.78 59.59
C CYS A 5 -18.65 38.12 58.46
N GLU A 6 -19.88 38.57 58.22
CA GLU A 6 -20.33 39.61 57.28
C GLU A 6 -20.57 39.10 55.85
N ARG A 7 -21.86 39.12 55.48
CA ARG A 7 -22.42 38.79 54.17
C ARG A 7 -22.41 40.04 53.28
N PRO A 8 -22.22 39.94 51.96
CA PRO A 8 -22.44 41.07 51.06
C PRO A 8 -23.96 41.36 50.90
N SER A 9 -24.30 42.63 51.06
CA SER A 9 -25.63 43.21 50.92
C SER A 9 -26.07 43.26 49.45
N ALA A 10 -27.34 42.92 49.21
CA ALA A 10 -28.02 43.01 47.93
C ALA A 10 -28.49 44.44 47.65
N ALA A 11 -28.16 44.97 46.47
CA ALA A 11 -28.74 46.21 45.94
C ALA A 11 -30.10 45.93 45.26
N PRO A 12 -31.06 46.86 45.31
CA PRO A 12 -32.46 46.60 44.93
C PRO A 12 -32.74 46.70 43.42
N LEU A 13 -33.73 45.92 43.02
CA LEU A 13 -34.32 45.78 41.69
C LEU A 13 -34.93 47.09 41.17
N GLY A 14 -34.44 47.57 40.02
CA GLY A 14 -35.07 48.62 39.22
C GLY A 14 -36.21 48.04 38.36
N ARG A 15 -37.43 48.52 38.59
CA ARG A 15 -38.61 48.26 37.74
C ARG A 15 -38.48 49.02 36.42
N VAL A 16 -38.57 48.31 35.30
CA VAL A 16 -38.87 48.90 33.98
C VAL A 16 -40.19 48.32 33.48
N ALA A 17 -41.06 49.22 33.02
CA ALA A 17 -42.45 49.01 32.70
C ALA A 17 -42.69 48.11 31.47
N ALA A 18 -43.78 47.36 31.50
CA ALA A 18 -44.27 46.51 30.40
C ALA A 18 -44.90 47.36 29.27
N PRO A 19 -44.56 47.10 27.99
CA PRO A 19 -45.37 47.56 26.86
C PRO A 19 -46.41 46.51 26.42
N ALA A 20 -47.52 47.04 25.91
CA ALA A 20 -48.85 46.46 25.69
C ALA A 20 -48.96 45.34 24.62
N PRO A 21 -50.05 44.54 24.63
CA PRO A 21 -50.28 43.47 23.66
C PRO A 21 -50.65 44.00 22.28
N SER A 22 -50.10 43.37 21.23
CA SER A 22 -50.46 43.63 19.82
C SER A 22 -51.64 42.75 19.37
N PRO A 23 -52.50 43.23 18.46
CA PRO A 23 -53.83 42.67 18.17
C PRO A 23 -53.82 41.41 17.28
N PRO A 24 -54.94 40.65 17.21
CA PRO A 24 -55.02 39.42 16.43
C PRO A 24 -55.08 39.72 14.93
N VAL A 25 -54.23 39.05 14.15
CA VAL A 25 -54.30 39.08 12.68
C VAL A 25 -55.32 38.04 12.21
N ARG A 26 -56.33 38.53 11.49
CA ARG A 26 -57.45 37.79 10.92
C ARG A 26 -57.00 36.72 9.91
N ALA A 27 -57.62 35.54 9.99
CA ALA A 27 -57.63 34.57 8.90
C ALA A 27 -58.35 35.18 7.68
N ALA A 28 -57.62 35.35 6.57
CA ALA A 28 -58.20 35.65 5.28
C ALA A 28 -58.33 34.33 4.50
N ALA A 29 -59.56 34.04 4.08
CA ALA A 29 -59.89 32.91 3.22
C ALA A 29 -59.13 32.99 1.90
N VAL A 30 -58.43 31.91 1.54
CA VAL A 30 -57.84 31.73 0.21
C VAL A 30 -58.96 31.29 -0.73
N ALA A 31 -59.27 32.13 -1.72
CA ALA A 31 -60.19 31.81 -2.81
C ALA A 31 -59.60 30.71 -3.72
N PRO A 32 -60.42 29.84 -4.33
CA PRO A 32 -59.93 28.76 -5.18
C PRO A 32 -59.34 29.32 -6.48
N SER A 33 -58.13 28.88 -6.81
CA SER A 33 -57.50 29.17 -8.11
C SER A 33 -58.13 28.30 -9.20
N PRO A 34 -58.28 28.82 -10.45
CA PRO A 34 -58.99 28.13 -11.51
C PRO A 34 -58.21 26.91 -12.05
N SER A 35 -58.93 25.83 -12.30
CA SER A 35 -58.45 24.63 -12.98
C SER A 35 -58.01 24.94 -14.42
N VAL A 36 -56.73 24.74 -14.71
CA VAL A 36 -56.18 24.77 -16.08
C VAL A 36 -56.31 23.37 -16.69
N PRO A 37 -56.77 23.20 -17.94
CA PRO A 37 -56.98 21.89 -18.55
C PRO A 37 -55.65 21.18 -18.84
N ALA A 38 -55.67 19.85 -18.72
CA ALA A 38 -54.53 18.97 -18.99
C ALA A 38 -54.08 19.07 -20.44
N ALA A 39 -52.97 19.77 -20.69
CA ALA A 39 -52.22 19.68 -21.93
C ALA A 39 -51.34 18.43 -21.87
N ALA A 40 -51.48 17.56 -22.89
CA ALA A 40 -50.67 16.37 -23.06
C ALA A 40 -49.18 16.73 -23.14
N VAL A 41 -48.41 16.31 -22.15
CA VAL A 41 -46.94 16.38 -22.17
C VAL A 41 -46.45 15.21 -23.02
N ALA A 42 -45.89 15.51 -24.19
CA ALA A 42 -45.16 14.53 -25.00
C ALA A 42 -43.95 14.00 -24.19
N PRO A 43 -43.60 12.71 -24.31
CA PRO A 43 -42.46 12.17 -23.58
C PRO A 43 -41.17 12.82 -24.07
N SER A 44 -40.41 13.40 -23.13
CA SER A 44 -39.05 13.88 -23.37
C SER A 44 -38.16 12.74 -23.89
N PRO A 45 -37.23 13.00 -24.84
CA PRO A 45 -36.33 11.96 -25.32
C PRO A 45 -35.48 11.46 -24.16
N SER A 46 -35.54 10.15 -23.92
CA SER A 46 -34.67 9.45 -22.98
C SER A 46 -33.21 9.66 -23.39
N VAL A 47 -32.50 10.53 -22.66
CA VAL A 47 -31.05 10.64 -22.74
C VAL A 47 -30.48 9.33 -22.19
N ARG A 48 -30.04 8.45 -23.08
CA ARG A 48 -29.18 7.32 -22.71
C ARG A 48 -27.84 7.92 -22.29
N ILE A 49 -27.60 8.00 -20.98
CA ILE A 49 -26.26 8.19 -20.46
C ILE A 49 -25.52 6.89 -20.82
N ALA A 50 -24.60 6.99 -21.78
CA ALA A 50 -23.71 5.88 -22.08
C ALA A 50 -22.98 5.49 -20.80
N ALA A 51 -22.92 4.19 -20.49
CA ALA A 51 -22.07 3.70 -19.42
C ALA A 51 -20.66 4.29 -19.61
N PRO A 52 -20.00 4.76 -18.55
CA PRO A 52 -18.63 5.24 -18.66
C PRO A 52 -17.80 4.15 -19.33
N ALA A 53 -17.06 4.53 -20.36
CA ALA A 53 -16.11 3.62 -20.98
C ALA A 53 -15.19 3.06 -19.88
N PRO A 54 -14.81 1.77 -19.93
CA PRO A 54 -13.85 1.22 -19.00
C PRO A 54 -12.61 2.12 -19.02
N SER A 55 -12.23 2.61 -17.85
CA SER A 55 -11.01 3.39 -17.65
C SER A 55 -9.85 2.63 -18.31
N PRO A 56 -8.98 3.29 -19.08
CA PRO A 56 -7.76 2.64 -19.56
C PRO A 56 -6.99 2.10 -18.35
N PRO A 57 -6.28 0.96 -18.46
CA PRO A 57 -5.49 0.44 -17.36
C PRO A 57 -4.56 1.55 -16.87
N VAL A 58 -4.72 1.92 -15.60
CA VAL A 58 -3.81 2.83 -14.91
C VAL A 58 -2.43 2.20 -15.04
N ARG A 59 -1.47 2.94 -15.61
CA ARG A 59 -0.09 2.47 -15.73
C ARG A 59 0.42 2.19 -14.32
N GLU A 60 0.76 0.93 -14.09
CA GLU A 60 1.18 0.38 -12.81
C GLU A 60 2.44 1.11 -12.30
N GLU A 61 2.29 1.91 -11.25
CA GLU A 61 3.39 2.55 -10.53
C GLU A 61 3.44 2.03 -9.09
N GLU A 62 4.09 0.87 -8.92
CA GLU A 62 4.78 0.53 -7.68
C GLU A 62 5.95 -0.39 -8.07
N THR A 63 7.14 0.20 -8.29
CA THR A 63 8.18 -0.43 -9.11
C THR A 63 9.24 -1.23 -8.33
N VAL A 64 9.44 -2.51 -8.66
CA VAL A 64 10.55 -3.37 -8.22
C VAL A 64 11.11 -4.21 -9.40
N VAL A 65 12.37 -4.67 -9.35
CA VAL A 65 13.20 -5.26 -10.45
C VAL A 65 12.46 -6.19 -11.39
N LEU A 66 11.54 -6.99 -10.86
CA LEU A 66 10.84 -8.03 -11.59
C LEU A 66 9.62 -7.50 -12.37
N ASP A 67 9.35 -6.19 -12.38
CA ASP A 67 8.29 -5.62 -13.22
C ASP A 67 8.62 -5.71 -14.70
N ILE A 68 9.92 -5.72 -15.03
CA ILE A 68 10.39 -5.99 -16.39
C ILE A 68 10.59 -7.49 -16.64
N ALA A 69 10.13 -8.38 -15.74
CA ALA A 69 10.38 -9.82 -15.86
C ALA A 69 9.84 -10.42 -17.15
N ALA A 70 8.65 -10.00 -17.59
CA ALA A 70 8.07 -10.49 -18.84
C ALA A 70 8.98 -10.17 -20.04
N ALA A 71 9.37 -8.90 -20.19
CA ALA A 71 10.22 -8.46 -21.29
C ALA A 71 11.65 -9.04 -21.22
N LEU A 72 12.21 -9.18 -20.01
CA LEU A 72 13.50 -9.84 -19.80
C LEU A 72 13.47 -11.30 -20.22
N LEU A 73 12.46 -12.05 -19.78
CA LEU A 73 12.31 -13.45 -20.14
C LEU A 73 12.18 -13.64 -21.65
N ASP A 74 11.38 -12.81 -22.32
CA ASP A 74 11.18 -12.93 -23.76
C ASP A 74 12.51 -12.77 -24.53
N ARG A 75 13.40 -11.89 -24.08
CA ARG A 75 14.72 -11.68 -24.68
C ARG A 75 15.68 -12.84 -24.42
N VAL A 76 15.72 -13.34 -23.18
CA VAL A 76 16.61 -14.44 -22.81
C VAL A 76 16.14 -15.77 -23.43
N GLU A 77 14.83 -16.02 -23.47
CA GLU A 77 14.24 -17.20 -24.12
C GLU A 77 14.43 -17.18 -25.64
N ALA A 78 14.62 -16.01 -26.25
CA ALA A 78 15.05 -15.85 -27.65
C ALA A 78 16.55 -16.12 -27.87
N GLY A 79 17.30 -16.48 -26.83
CA GLY A 79 18.73 -16.80 -26.90
C GLY A 79 19.66 -15.58 -26.73
N GLY A 80 19.12 -14.42 -26.35
CA GLY A 80 19.90 -13.21 -26.08
C GLY A 80 20.46 -13.16 -24.66
N SER A 81 21.54 -12.39 -24.49
CA SER A 81 22.01 -11.92 -23.18
C SER A 81 21.54 -10.49 -22.96
N VAL A 82 21.22 -10.15 -21.72
CA VAL A 82 20.72 -8.83 -21.34
C VAL A 82 21.49 -8.36 -20.10
N ALA A 83 22.04 -7.15 -20.11
CA ALA A 83 22.55 -6.55 -18.87
C ALA A 83 21.40 -5.89 -18.13
N VAL A 84 21.30 -6.15 -16.84
CA VAL A 84 20.31 -5.58 -15.94
C VAL A 84 21.03 -4.73 -14.90
N VAL A 85 20.68 -3.45 -14.86
CA VAL A 85 21.16 -2.48 -13.87
C VAL A 85 20.05 -2.22 -12.87
N THR A 86 20.32 -2.52 -11.61
CA THR A 86 19.37 -2.48 -10.51
C THR A 86 19.81 -1.48 -9.44
N VAL A 87 18.88 -0.66 -8.93
CA VAL A 87 19.12 0.22 -7.78
C VAL A 87 19.29 -0.60 -6.50
N THR A 88 20.46 -0.50 -5.88
CA THR A 88 20.78 -1.18 -4.62
C THR A 88 20.75 -0.24 -3.42
N HIS A 89 20.97 1.06 -3.61
CA HIS A 89 20.87 2.08 -2.56
C HIS A 89 20.18 3.33 -3.04
N VAL A 90 19.46 3.97 -2.12
CA VAL A 90 18.87 5.29 -2.29
C VAL A 90 19.36 6.18 -1.16
N PHE A 91 20.00 7.29 -1.51
CA PHE A 91 20.44 8.31 -0.58
C PHE A 91 19.68 9.61 -0.85
N GLY A 92 19.12 10.21 0.21
CA GLY A 92 18.30 11.41 0.07
C GLY A 92 16.99 11.17 -0.68
N SER A 93 16.50 12.21 -1.37
CA SER A 93 15.22 12.19 -2.07
C SER A 93 15.40 11.71 -3.52
N ALA A 94 15.55 10.42 -3.75
CA ALA A 94 15.53 9.86 -5.11
C ALA A 94 14.12 9.36 -5.50
N PRO A 95 13.75 9.41 -6.79
CA PRO A 95 12.35 9.28 -7.23
C PRO A 95 11.86 7.83 -7.28
N ARG A 96 12.74 6.84 -7.21
CA ARG A 96 12.40 5.42 -7.36
C ARG A 96 12.96 4.55 -6.26
N ALA A 97 12.23 3.47 -5.99
CA ALA A 97 12.51 2.55 -4.90
C ALA A 97 13.69 1.61 -5.21
N LEU A 98 14.31 1.12 -4.13
CA LEU A 98 15.24 0.00 -4.15
C LEU A 98 14.69 -1.16 -4.99
N GLY A 99 15.54 -1.67 -5.87
CA GLY A 99 15.16 -2.68 -6.85
C GLY A 99 14.58 -2.10 -8.14
N SER A 100 14.38 -0.79 -8.33
CA SER A 100 14.06 -0.31 -9.68
C SER A 100 15.16 -0.69 -10.66
N SER A 101 14.80 -1.14 -11.87
CA SER A 101 15.76 -1.69 -12.82
C SER A 101 15.55 -1.24 -14.25
N MET A 102 16.66 -1.14 -14.97
CA MET A 102 16.69 -1.01 -16.42
C MET A 102 17.57 -2.11 -16.99
N ALA A 103 17.19 -2.62 -18.14
CA ALA A 103 17.94 -3.62 -18.85
C ALA A 103 18.24 -3.19 -20.28
N VAL A 104 19.35 -3.66 -20.83
CA VAL A 104 19.77 -3.39 -22.21
C VAL A 104 20.19 -4.70 -22.84
N ASP A 105 19.65 -4.99 -24.02
CA ASP A 105 20.04 -6.18 -24.79
C ASP A 105 21.25 -5.91 -25.70
N ALA A 106 21.76 -6.96 -26.33
CA ALA A 106 22.93 -6.88 -27.24
C ALA A 106 22.71 -5.97 -28.46
N ASP A 107 21.47 -5.71 -28.85
CA ASP A 107 21.11 -4.80 -29.95
C ASP A 107 20.99 -3.34 -29.47
N GLY A 108 21.17 -3.09 -28.17
CA GLY A 108 21.08 -1.78 -27.55
C GLY A 108 19.65 -1.33 -27.23
N HIS A 109 18.65 -2.21 -27.26
CA HIS A 109 17.30 -1.87 -26.85
C HIS A 109 17.19 -1.81 -25.33
N ALA A 110 16.71 -0.67 -24.82
CA ALA A 110 16.45 -0.49 -23.40
C ALA A 110 15.05 -1.01 -23.01
N ILE A 111 14.97 -1.62 -21.82
CA ILE A 111 13.77 -2.18 -21.20
C ILE A 111 13.69 -1.65 -19.77
N GLY A 112 12.55 -1.08 -19.36
CA GLY A 112 12.39 -0.52 -18.00
C GLY A 112 13.01 0.87 -17.82
N SER A 113 13.10 1.30 -16.56
CA SER A 113 13.62 2.62 -16.17
C SER A 113 14.06 2.61 -14.71
N ILE A 114 15.12 3.38 -14.41
CA ILE A 114 15.66 3.52 -13.06
C ILE A 114 15.09 4.71 -12.30
N SER A 115 14.94 5.90 -12.93
CA SER A 115 14.54 7.13 -12.23
C SER A 115 13.44 7.93 -12.93
N GLY A 116 13.08 7.59 -14.16
CA GLY A 116 12.15 8.33 -15.00
C GLY A 116 12.74 9.50 -15.80
N GLY A 117 14.07 9.62 -15.92
CA GLY A 117 14.71 10.53 -16.90
C GLY A 117 16.10 11.07 -16.57
N CYS A 118 16.51 11.16 -15.29
CA CYS A 118 17.75 11.85 -14.92
C CYS A 118 19.02 11.01 -15.09
N VAL A 119 18.99 9.72 -14.78
CA VAL A 119 20.20 8.85 -14.74
C VAL A 119 20.15 7.69 -15.75
N GLU A 120 19.12 7.66 -16.61
CA GLU A 120 18.90 6.61 -17.61
C GLU A 120 20.07 6.47 -18.57
N ALA A 121 20.67 7.59 -19.01
CA ALA A 121 21.81 7.54 -19.91
C ALA A 121 23.05 6.90 -19.25
N GLN A 122 23.29 7.18 -17.96
CA GLN A 122 24.39 6.58 -17.19
C GLN A 122 24.11 5.08 -16.96
N ALA A 123 22.90 4.75 -16.54
CA ALA A 123 22.45 3.37 -16.41
C ALA A 123 22.60 2.58 -17.73
N TYR A 124 22.36 3.23 -18.86
CA TYR A 124 22.44 2.59 -20.18
C TYR A 124 23.90 2.34 -20.54
N ALA A 125 24.77 3.32 -20.33
CA ALA A 125 26.21 3.16 -20.52
C ALA A 125 26.78 2.05 -19.65
N LEU A 126 26.41 1.99 -18.37
CA LEU A 126 26.80 0.92 -17.45
C LEU A 126 26.32 -0.45 -17.93
N ALA A 127 25.08 -0.55 -18.43
CA ALA A 127 24.56 -1.79 -18.98
C ALA A 127 25.36 -2.26 -20.21
N GLN A 128 25.76 -1.34 -21.09
CA GLN A 128 26.61 -1.66 -22.25
C GLN A 128 28.01 -2.11 -21.83
N GLU A 129 28.60 -1.51 -20.81
CA GLU A 129 29.89 -1.93 -20.25
C GLU A 129 29.82 -3.35 -19.66
N VAL A 130 28.76 -3.63 -18.90
CA VAL A 130 28.51 -4.95 -18.31
C VAL A 130 28.32 -6.03 -19.39
N LEU A 131 27.57 -5.72 -20.45
CA LEU A 131 27.45 -6.62 -21.61
C LEU A 131 28.81 -6.88 -22.28
N GLY A 132 29.63 -5.85 -22.45
CA GLY A 132 30.92 -5.94 -23.13
C GLY A 132 31.99 -6.71 -22.34
N SER A 133 31.95 -6.62 -21.01
CA SER A 133 32.86 -7.31 -20.09
C SER A 133 32.38 -8.70 -19.66
N ALA A 134 31.10 -9.04 -19.91
CA ALA A 134 30.42 -10.24 -19.44
C ALA A 134 30.52 -10.44 -17.91
N GLY A 135 30.56 -9.34 -17.15
CA GLY A 135 30.81 -9.35 -15.71
C GLY A 135 29.73 -8.66 -14.89
N THR A 136 30.15 -8.02 -13.81
CA THR A 136 29.33 -7.19 -12.94
C THR A 136 29.98 -5.83 -12.76
N ALA A 137 29.17 -4.79 -12.58
CA ALA A 137 29.68 -3.45 -12.29
C ALA A 137 28.78 -2.75 -11.27
N ALA A 138 29.35 -1.88 -10.44
CA ALA A 138 28.60 -1.06 -9.49
C ALA A 138 28.98 0.41 -9.71
N GLU A 139 27.99 1.30 -9.66
CA GLU A 139 28.21 2.73 -9.87
C GLU A 139 27.32 3.57 -8.97
N HIS A 140 27.78 4.79 -8.69
CA HIS A 140 27.04 5.79 -7.94
C HIS A 140 26.52 6.85 -8.90
N PHE A 141 25.20 7.07 -8.92
CA PHE A 141 24.57 8.11 -9.72
C PHE A 141 24.06 9.24 -8.82
N GLY A 142 24.37 10.49 -9.14
CA GLY A 142 23.91 11.65 -8.38
C GLY A 142 24.86 12.83 -8.50
N PHE A 143 24.55 13.93 -7.79
CA PHE A 143 25.47 15.06 -7.69
C PHE A 143 26.62 14.69 -6.75
N ASP A 144 27.83 14.65 -7.31
CA ASP A 144 29.07 14.76 -6.53
C ASP A 144 29.41 16.26 -6.47
N ASP A 145 29.62 16.80 -5.27
CA ASP A 145 29.78 18.24 -5.04
C ASP A 145 30.96 18.88 -5.82
N GLU A 146 31.84 18.08 -6.43
CA GLU A 146 32.98 18.54 -7.23
C GLU A 146 32.81 18.40 -8.77
N ALA A 147 31.76 17.76 -9.28
CA ALA A 147 31.58 17.52 -10.72
C ALA A 147 30.28 18.16 -11.28
N ALA A 148 30.30 19.48 -11.46
CA ALA A 148 29.20 20.29 -11.99
C ALA A 148 28.76 20.00 -13.46
N PHE A 149 29.12 18.85 -14.04
CA PHE A 149 28.80 18.48 -15.42
C PHE A 149 28.24 17.06 -15.63
N ALA A 150 28.14 16.23 -14.58
CA ALA A 150 27.42 14.96 -14.68
C ALA A 150 25.91 15.19 -14.49
N ALA A 151 25.07 14.53 -15.29
CA ALA A 151 23.61 14.61 -15.17
C ALA A 151 23.16 14.05 -13.81
N GLY A 152 23.02 14.92 -12.81
CA GLY A 152 22.55 14.57 -11.48
C GLY A 152 21.02 14.41 -11.43
N LEU A 153 20.53 13.73 -10.41
CA LEU A 153 19.10 13.66 -10.11
C LEU A 153 18.58 15.04 -9.71
N SER A 154 17.71 15.63 -10.53
CA SER A 154 17.15 16.99 -10.29
C SER A 154 16.38 17.12 -8.96
N CYS A 155 15.99 16.00 -8.36
CA CYS A 155 15.35 15.92 -7.04
C CYS A 155 16.35 15.93 -5.86
N GLY A 156 17.66 15.97 -6.12
CA GLY A 156 18.70 16.06 -5.09
C GLY A 156 19.04 14.75 -4.38
N GLY A 157 18.61 13.61 -4.92
CA GLY A 157 18.99 12.28 -4.42
C GLY A 157 20.28 11.74 -5.05
N GLN A 158 20.82 10.68 -4.47
CA GLN A 158 21.86 9.84 -5.08
C GLN A 158 21.40 8.38 -5.05
N LEU A 159 21.89 7.58 -5.98
CA LEU A 159 21.59 6.16 -6.11
C LEU A 159 22.91 5.39 -6.18
N ARG A 160 22.92 4.19 -5.63
CA ARG A 160 23.90 3.18 -6.02
C ARG A 160 23.21 2.12 -6.83
N VAL A 161 23.83 1.72 -7.93
CA VAL A 161 23.30 0.70 -8.83
C VAL A 161 24.30 -0.45 -8.98
N PHE A 162 23.76 -1.61 -9.34
CA PHE A 162 24.54 -2.81 -9.63
C PHE A 162 24.06 -3.41 -10.96
N GLY A 163 24.99 -3.56 -11.90
CA GLY A 163 24.81 -4.17 -13.20
C GLY A 163 25.31 -5.60 -13.24
N GLN A 164 24.52 -6.50 -13.84
CA GLN A 164 24.91 -7.90 -14.09
C GLN A 164 24.30 -8.41 -15.41
N VAL A 165 24.94 -9.39 -16.03
CA VAL A 165 24.40 -10.08 -17.20
C VAL A 165 23.42 -11.17 -16.78
N VAL A 166 22.27 -11.23 -17.45
CA VAL A 166 21.28 -12.30 -17.36
C VAL A 166 21.17 -12.97 -18.72
N ASP A 167 21.33 -14.30 -18.75
CA ASP A 167 21.24 -15.13 -19.95
C ASP A 167 20.62 -16.49 -19.65
N SER A 168 20.64 -17.39 -20.64
CA SER A 168 20.07 -18.74 -20.52
C SER A 168 20.71 -19.61 -19.41
N GLY A 169 21.95 -19.28 -19.00
CA GLY A 169 22.67 -19.93 -17.90
C GLY A 169 22.24 -19.43 -16.52
N SER A 170 21.56 -18.29 -16.42
CA SER A 170 21.05 -17.70 -15.18
C SER A 170 19.79 -18.43 -14.63
N ILE A 171 19.85 -19.77 -14.53
CA ILE A 171 18.69 -20.64 -14.26
C ILE A 171 17.88 -20.21 -13.03
N ALA A 172 18.56 -19.86 -11.93
CA ALA A 172 17.91 -19.43 -10.69
C ALA A 172 17.15 -18.11 -10.87
N VAL A 173 17.76 -17.13 -11.56
CA VAL A 173 17.13 -15.84 -11.87
C VAL A 173 15.91 -16.06 -12.77
N LEU A 174 16.02 -16.89 -13.81
CA LEU A 174 14.93 -17.18 -14.74
C LEU A 174 13.74 -17.85 -14.04
N ALA A 175 13.95 -18.64 -13.00
CA ALA A 175 12.86 -19.22 -12.21
C ALA A 175 12.04 -18.15 -11.48
N GLU A 176 12.72 -17.19 -10.85
CA GLU A 176 12.09 -16.07 -10.14
C GLU A 176 11.38 -15.10 -11.11
N LEU A 177 12.01 -14.80 -12.25
CA LEU A 177 11.37 -14.01 -13.32
C LEU A 177 10.08 -14.68 -13.81
N ARG A 178 10.06 -16.02 -13.95
CA ARG A 178 8.85 -16.75 -14.36
C ARG A 178 7.77 -16.73 -13.30
N ALA A 179 8.15 -16.76 -12.02
CA ALA A 179 7.21 -16.59 -10.92
C ALA A 179 6.56 -15.19 -10.96
N ALA A 180 7.37 -14.14 -11.09
CA ALA A 180 6.87 -12.77 -11.23
C ALA A 180 6.00 -12.55 -12.48
N ARG A 181 6.38 -13.08 -13.65
CA ARG A 181 5.55 -13.04 -14.88
C ARG A 181 4.18 -13.69 -14.67
N ALA A 182 4.10 -14.71 -13.82
CA ALA A 182 2.85 -15.38 -13.46
C ALA A 182 2.08 -14.65 -12.33
N GLY A 183 2.53 -13.47 -11.89
CA GLY A 183 1.95 -12.71 -10.78
C GLY A 183 2.13 -13.37 -9.42
N ARG A 184 3.12 -14.28 -9.27
CA ARG A 184 3.44 -14.94 -8.01
C ARG A 184 4.62 -14.24 -7.32
N SER A 185 4.64 -14.30 -6.00
CA SER A 185 5.73 -13.80 -5.18
C SER A 185 7.08 -14.42 -5.61
N ALA A 186 8.08 -13.57 -5.80
CA ALA A 186 9.42 -13.90 -6.25
C ALA A 186 10.47 -13.00 -5.58
N ALA A 187 11.65 -13.53 -5.29
CA ALA A 187 12.73 -12.75 -4.72
C ALA A 187 14.12 -13.23 -5.14
N LEU A 188 15.04 -12.28 -5.28
CA LEU A 188 16.47 -12.50 -5.51
C LEU A 188 17.25 -11.91 -4.34
N ALA A 189 18.23 -12.64 -3.84
CA ALA A 189 19.28 -12.10 -2.99
C ALA A 189 20.58 -12.06 -3.79
N VAL A 190 21.06 -10.86 -4.10
CA VAL A 190 22.23 -10.63 -4.95
C VAL A 190 23.34 -10.05 -4.09
N VAL A 191 24.52 -10.70 -4.07
CA VAL A 191 25.69 -10.13 -3.41
C VAL A 191 26.24 -9.02 -4.30
N VAL A 192 26.19 -7.78 -3.81
CA VAL A 192 26.56 -6.56 -4.55
C VAL A 192 27.82 -5.89 -4.02
N GLY A 193 28.35 -6.39 -2.89
CA GLY A 193 29.61 -5.95 -2.30
C GLY A 193 30.21 -7.02 -1.38
N GLY A 194 31.52 -7.00 -1.20
CA GLY A 194 32.28 -7.99 -0.44
C GLY A 194 33.48 -8.54 -1.23
N PRO A 195 33.99 -9.75 -0.88
CA PRO A 195 35.02 -10.46 -1.64
C PRO A 195 34.62 -10.62 -3.12
N GLU A 196 35.56 -10.38 -4.03
CA GLU A 196 35.34 -10.38 -5.48
C GLU A 196 34.74 -11.70 -5.99
N GLU A 197 35.09 -12.83 -5.36
CA GLU A 197 34.60 -14.15 -5.74
C GLU A 197 33.10 -14.36 -5.43
N LEU A 198 32.51 -13.48 -4.62
CA LEU A 198 31.10 -13.55 -4.24
C LEU A 198 30.25 -12.48 -4.93
N VAL A 199 30.83 -11.40 -5.44
CA VAL A 199 30.06 -10.34 -6.10
C VAL A 199 29.37 -10.90 -7.34
N GLY A 200 28.06 -10.63 -7.47
CA GLY A 200 27.20 -11.21 -8.50
C GLY A 200 26.59 -12.56 -8.15
N LEU A 201 26.94 -13.16 -7.00
CA LEU A 201 26.30 -14.40 -6.54
C LEU A 201 24.81 -14.14 -6.25
N VAL A 202 23.95 -14.95 -6.86
CA VAL A 202 22.49 -14.89 -6.66
C VAL A 202 22.00 -16.09 -5.88
N LEU A 203 21.27 -15.84 -4.78
CA LEU A 203 20.57 -16.83 -3.99
C LEU A 203 19.05 -16.66 -4.15
N THR A 204 18.35 -17.78 -4.26
CA THR A 204 16.89 -17.88 -4.48
C THR A 204 16.30 -18.95 -3.57
N GLY A 205 14.96 -19.09 -3.55
CA GLY A 205 14.32 -20.17 -2.78
C GLY A 205 14.68 -21.57 -3.28
N ALA A 206 15.18 -21.69 -4.52
CA ALA A 206 15.64 -22.95 -5.10
C ALA A 206 17.14 -23.24 -4.85
N THR A 207 17.88 -22.29 -4.27
CA THR A 207 19.32 -22.45 -4.01
C THR A 207 19.55 -23.55 -2.98
N ARG A 208 20.38 -24.53 -3.33
CA ARG A 208 20.82 -25.57 -2.40
C ARG A 208 22.12 -25.12 -1.75
N LEU A 209 22.22 -25.26 -0.43
CA LEU A 209 23.38 -24.78 0.33
C LEU A 209 24.70 -25.36 -0.18
N GLN A 210 24.72 -26.65 -0.54
CA GLN A 210 25.93 -27.30 -1.05
C GLN A 210 26.43 -26.74 -2.39
N ASP A 211 25.58 -26.03 -3.15
CA ASP A 211 25.95 -25.47 -4.45
C ASP A 211 26.63 -24.10 -4.31
N VAL A 212 26.49 -23.44 -3.15
CA VAL A 212 26.99 -22.08 -2.91
C VAL A 212 27.98 -21.98 -1.75
N VAL A 213 27.95 -22.94 -0.81
CA VAL A 213 28.89 -22.98 0.31
C VAL A 213 30.27 -23.42 -0.16
N GLY A 214 31.30 -22.71 0.29
CA GLY A 214 32.66 -22.95 -0.14
C GLY A 214 33.70 -22.18 0.69
N PRO A 215 34.89 -21.93 0.12
CA PRO A 215 35.96 -21.20 0.81
C PRO A 215 35.56 -19.77 1.18
N HIS A 216 34.75 -19.13 0.34
CA HIS A 216 34.39 -17.71 0.44
C HIS A 216 33.04 -17.48 1.14
N LEU A 217 32.10 -18.44 1.06
CA LEU A 217 30.79 -18.36 1.73
C LEU A 217 30.60 -19.54 2.69
N ASP A 218 30.39 -19.26 3.98
CA ASP A 218 30.04 -20.29 4.96
C ASP A 218 28.52 -20.61 4.98
N GLU A 219 28.18 -21.79 5.50
CA GLU A 219 26.82 -22.30 5.50
C GLU A 219 25.87 -21.45 6.36
N ASP A 220 26.34 -20.94 7.50
CA ASP A 220 25.51 -20.13 8.38
C ASP A 220 25.15 -18.78 7.74
N THR A 221 26.09 -18.17 7.01
CA THR A 221 25.86 -16.95 6.23
C THR A 221 24.88 -17.21 5.09
N ALA A 222 25.06 -18.29 4.33
CA ALA A 222 24.12 -18.66 3.27
C ALA A 222 22.69 -18.86 3.80
N ARG A 223 22.54 -19.51 4.97
CA ARG A 223 21.23 -19.63 5.66
C ARG A 223 20.66 -18.29 6.10
N ARG A 224 21.49 -17.37 6.63
CA ARG A 224 21.04 -16.01 7.00
C ARG A 224 20.52 -15.25 5.78
N ILE A 225 21.24 -15.31 4.65
CA ILE A 225 20.82 -14.66 3.40
C ILE A 225 19.47 -15.24 2.92
N LEU A 226 19.30 -16.56 2.93
CA LEU A 226 18.04 -17.18 2.52
C LEU A 226 16.89 -16.86 3.47
N ALA A 227 17.13 -16.84 4.79
CA ALA A 227 16.12 -16.46 5.77
C ALA A 227 15.69 -15.00 5.63
N GLU A 228 16.65 -14.10 5.41
CA GLU A 228 16.38 -12.68 5.15
C GLU A 228 15.59 -12.51 3.85
N ARG A 229 15.94 -13.24 2.78
CA ARG A 229 15.16 -13.26 1.53
C ARG A 229 13.70 -13.62 1.77
N GLU A 230 13.43 -14.69 2.53
CA GLU A 230 12.05 -15.09 2.86
C GLU A 230 11.31 -14.02 3.68
N ALA A 231 11.99 -13.38 4.64
CA ALA A 231 11.41 -12.28 5.41
C ALA A 231 11.08 -11.07 4.52
N ARG A 232 11.96 -10.74 3.56
CA ARG A 232 11.75 -9.66 2.60
C ARG A 232 10.58 -9.97 1.66
N LEU A 233 10.50 -11.20 1.15
CA LEU A 233 9.39 -11.69 0.34
C LEU A 233 8.04 -11.61 1.08
N ALA A 234 8.00 -12.08 2.33
CA ALA A 234 6.80 -12.00 3.17
C ALA A 234 6.37 -10.55 3.45
N SER A 235 7.33 -9.64 3.64
CA SER A 235 7.02 -8.22 3.84
C SER A 235 6.72 -7.46 2.53
N GLY A 236 7.02 -8.06 1.38
CA GLY A 236 6.89 -7.44 0.06
C GLY A 236 7.81 -6.24 -0.15
N ARG A 237 9.00 -6.23 0.47
CA ARG A 237 9.92 -5.09 0.45
C ARG A 237 11.31 -5.49 0.04
N SER A 238 11.86 -4.77 -0.94
CA SER A 238 13.28 -4.78 -1.26
C SER A 238 14.10 -4.04 -0.20
N ALA A 239 15.35 -4.45 -0.03
CA ALA A 239 16.31 -3.82 0.87
C ALA A 239 17.72 -4.23 0.47
N THR A 240 18.72 -3.49 0.92
CA THR A 240 20.10 -3.99 0.95
C THR A 240 20.53 -4.12 2.40
N VAL A 241 21.15 -5.27 2.74
CA VAL A 241 21.55 -5.59 4.10
C VAL A 241 23.01 -6.02 4.12
N GLU A 242 23.74 -5.52 5.09
CA GLU A 242 25.11 -5.94 5.40
C GLU A 242 25.08 -7.21 6.27
N THR A 243 25.92 -8.18 5.93
CA THR A 243 26.08 -9.40 6.73
C THR A 243 27.53 -9.84 6.77
N ALA A 244 28.01 -10.25 7.95
CA ALA A 244 29.36 -10.76 8.10
C ALA A 244 29.45 -12.22 7.64
N CYS A 245 30.50 -12.53 6.89
CA CYS A 245 30.89 -13.88 6.46
C CYS A 245 32.38 -14.06 6.72
N ARG A 246 32.77 -15.00 7.59
CA ARG A 246 34.20 -15.30 7.88
C ARG A 246 35.08 -14.07 8.20
N GLY A 247 34.51 -13.03 8.81
CA GLY A 247 35.23 -11.79 9.14
C GLY A 247 35.32 -10.75 8.01
N ALA A 248 34.79 -11.04 6.82
CA ALA A 248 34.52 -10.06 5.77
C ALA A 248 33.06 -9.57 5.85
N GLU A 249 32.82 -8.33 5.45
CA GLU A 249 31.47 -7.82 5.29
C GLU A 249 30.99 -8.08 3.86
N LEU A 250 29.78 -8.63 3.76
CA LEU A 250 29.05 -8.81 2.52
C LEU A 250 27.90 -7.82 2.49
N GLU A 251 27.62 -7.34 1.30
CA GLU A 251 26.47 -6.49 1.06
C GLU A 251 25.53 -7.19 0.09
N VAL A 252 24.29 -7.42 0.53
CA VAL A 252 23.33 -8.25 -0.18
C VAL A 252 22.07 -7.45 -0.49
N ALA A 253 21.82 -7.23 -1.77
CA ALA A 253 20.60 -6.61 -2.28
C ALA A 253 19.49 -7.66 -2.41
N TYR A 254 18.41 -7.47 -1.67
CA TYR A 254 17.18 -8.24 -1.74
C TYR A 254 16.18 -7.52 -2.62
N VAL A 255 15.80 -8.19 -3.68
CA VAL A 255 14.93 -7.70 -4.74
C VAL A 255 13.65 -8.51 -4.68
N VAL A 256 12.51 -7.86 -4.47
CA VAL A 256 11.24 -8.57 -4.18
C VAL A 256 10.12 -8.16 -5.11
N HIS A 257 9.49 -9.13 -5.76
CA HIS A 257 8.14 -8.99 -6.30
C HIS A 257 7.20 -9.76 -5.40
N ALA A 258 6.20 -9.09 -4.85
CA ALA A 258 5.23 -9.75 -4.01
C ALA A 258 3.86 -9.68 -4.66
N GLU A 259 3.06 -10.72 -4.46
CA GLU A 259 1.65 -10.71 -4.87
C GLU A 259 0.94 -9.48 -4.29
N ARG A 260 -0.08 -8.98 -5.01
CA ARG A 260 -0.88 -7.85 -4.56
C ARG A 260 -1.37 -8.08 -3.12
N PRO A 261 -1.16 -7.12 -2.20
CA PRO A 261 -1.66 -7.26 -0.84
C PRO A 261 -3.19 -7.35 -0.85
N ARG A 262 -3.76 -8.06 0.13
CA ARG A 262 -5.21 -8.30 0.18
C ARG A 262 -5.92 -7.20 0.95
N LEU A 263 -7.04 -6.71 0.41
CA LEU A 263 -7.99 -5.88 1.14
C LEU A 263 -9.32 -6.64 1.28
N LEU A 264 -9.61 -7.12 2.48
CA LEU A 264 -10.82 -7.86 2.80
C LEU A 264 -11.85 -6.89 3.40
N ILE A 265 -12.93 -6.64 2.68
CA ILE A 265 -14.01 -5.74 3.08
C ILE A 265 -15.21 -6.58 3.53
N PHE A 266 -15.55 -6.52 4.80
CA PHE A 266 -16.67 -7.26 5.38
C PHE A 266 -17.87 -6.35 5.62
N GLY A 267 -18.96 -6.61 4.90
CA GLY A 267 -20.17 -5.80 4.85
C GLY A 267 -20.29 -5.09 3.49
N ALA A 268 -21.34 -5.40 2.74
CA ALA A 268 -21.60 -4.89 1.40
C ALA A 268 -22.52 -3.64 1.43
N VAL A 269 -22.02 -2.56 2.02
CA VAL A 269 -22.71 -1.26 2.11
C VAL A 269 -22.17 -0.29 1.05
N ASP A 270 -22.77 0.89 0.93
CA ASP A 270 -22.38 1.85 -0.12
C ASP A 270 -20.93 2.37 0.07
N PHE A 271 -20.48 2.53 1.33
CA PHE A 271 -19.09 2.83 1.67
C PHE A 271 -18.10 1.77 1.16
N SER A 272 -18.53 0.52 1.07
CA SER A 272 -17.70 -0.59 0.60
C SER A 272 -17.36 -0.45 -0.89
N ALA A 273 -18.24 0.15 -1.69
CA ALA A 273 -18.00 0.34 -3.13
C ALA A 273 -16.91 1.40 -3.37
N ALA A 274 -16.95 2.50 -2.61
CA ALA A 274 -15.91 3.53 -2.64
C ALA A 274 -14.56 2.98 -2.15
N LEU A 275 -14.55 2.26 -1.01
CA LEU A 275 -13.34 1.63 -0.48
C LEU A 275 -12.77 0.58 -1.44
N CYS A 276 -13.61 -0.21 -2.09
CA CYS A 276 -13.21 -1.18 -3.09
C CYS A 276 -12.50 -0.53 -4.28
N SER A 277 -13.08 0.55 -4.81
CA SER A 277 -12.51 1.25 -5.97
C SER A 277 -11.17 1.91 -5.61
N ALA A 278 -11.09 2.55 -4.44
CA ALA A 278 -9.86 3.18 -3.97
C ALA A 278 -8.78 2.14 -3.59
N GLY A 279 -9.17 0.99 -3.02
CA GLY A 279 -8.25 -0.12 -2.73
C GLY A 279 -7.65 -0.74 -3.99
N SER A 280 -8.47 -0.96 -5.01
CA SER A 280 -8.03 -1.44 -6.32
C SER A 280 -7.04 -0.47 -6.98
N LEU A 281 -7.31 0.85 -6.89
CA LEU A 281 -6.39 1.89 -7.37
C LEU A 281 -5.03 1.83 -6.65
N LEU A 282 -4.99 1.52 -5.37
CA LEU A 282 -3.76 1.34 -4.59
C LEU A 282 -3.12 -0.06 -4.76
N GLY A 283 -3.55 -0.84 -5.75
CA GLY A 283 -2.95 -2.13 -6.08
C GLY A 283 -3.33 -3.29 -5.16
N TYR A 284 -4.33 -3.13 -4.28
CA TYR A 284 -4.81 -4.25 -3.46
C TYR A 284 -5.64 -5.23 -4.31
N ARG A 285 -5.53 -6.52 -3.98
CA ARG A 285 -6.52 -7.53 -4.37
C ARG A 285 -7.71 -7.44 -3.41
N VAL A 286 -8.85 -6.97 -3.90
CA VAL A 286 -10.01 -6.63 -3.07
C VAL A 286 -11.03 -7.77 -3.08
N THR A 287 -11.39 -8.24 -1.88
CA THR A 287 -12.51 -9.17 -1.68
C THR A 287 -13.60 -8.47 -0.87
N VAL A 288 -14.84 -8.46 -1.36
CA VAL A 288 -16.02 -7.97 -0.63
C VAL A 288 -16.85 -9.16 -0.17
N CYS A 289 -17.08 -9.30 1.14
CA CYS A 289 -17.83 -10.40 1.72
C CYS A 289 -19.03 -9.88 2.54
N ASP A 290 -20.22 -10.43 2.29
CA ASP A 290 -21.42 -10.18 3.10
C ASP A 290 -22.31 -11.43 3.11
N ALA A 291 -22.96 -11.75 4.22
CA ALA A 291 -23.83 -12.92 4.32
C ALA A 291 -25.10 -12.81 3.46
N ARG A 292 -25.43 -11.62 2.96
CA ARG A 292 -26.69 -11.32 2.28
C ARG A 292 -26.46 -11.23 0.76
N PRO A 293 -27.04 -12.15 -0.05
CA PRO A 293 -26.83 -12.19 -1.50
C PRO A 293 -27.35 -10.95 -2.23
N VAL A 294 -28.34 -10.27 -1.67
CA VAL A 294 -28.92 -9.05 -2.27
C VAL A 294 -27.92 -7.90 -2.27
N PHE A 295 -26.97 -7.88 -1.32
CA PHE A 295 -26.01 -6.80 -1.19
C PHE A 295 -24.67 -7.14 -1.85
N ALA A 296 -24.14 -8.35 -1.68
CA ALA A 296 -22.88 -8.79 -2.27
C ALA A 296 -23.06 -9.26 -3.72
N THR A 297 -23.12 -8.31 -4.66
CA THR A 297 -23.25 -8.57 -6.09
C THR A 297 -22.12 -7.92 -6.89
N ALA A 298 -21.71 -8.55 -8.00
CA ALA A 298 -20.68 -8.02 -8.88
C ALA A 298 -21.05 -6.65 -9.49
N GLU A 299 -22.35 -6.39 -9.72
CA GLU A 299 -22.82 -5.10 -10.24
C GLU A 299 -22.57 -3.94 -9.27
N ARG A 300 -22.68 -4.18 -7.96
CA ARG A 300 -22.42 -3.16 -6.93
C ARG A 300 -20.93 -2.94 -6.67
N PHE A 301 -20.09 -3.92 -7.01
CA PHE A 301 -18.64 -3.90 -6.75
C PHE A 301 -17.83 -4.27 -8.01
N PRO A 302 -17.91 -3.46 -9.09
CA PRO A 302 -17.23 -3.78 -10.35
C PRO A 302 -15.70 -3.74 -10.26
N GLY A 303 -15.14 -3.09 -9.22
CA GLY A 303 -13.70 -3.03 -8.95
C GLY A 303 -13.19 -4.11 -7.99
N ALA A 304 -14.03 -5.02 -7.52
CA ALA A 304 -13.61 -6.11 -6.64
C ALA A 304 -13.05 -7.27 -7.46
N ASP A 305 -11.93 -7.84 -7.03
CA ASP A 305 -11.42 -9.10 -7.60
C ASP A 305 -12.33 -10.28 -7.23
N GLU A 306 -13.01 -10.20 -6.08
CA GLU A 306 -13.93 -11.23 -5.61
C GLU A 306 -15.09 -10.62 -4.81
N VAL A 307 -16.31 -11.12 -5.06
CA VAL A 307 -17.51 -10.81 -4.28
C VAL A 307 -18.10 -12.10 -3.73
N VAL A 308 -18.12 -12.23 -2.41
CA VAL A 308 -18.43 -13.46 -1.68
C VAL A 308 -19.73 -13.30 -0.88
N VAL A 309 -20.63 -14.28 -1.03
CA VAL A 309 -21.85 -14.38 -0.22
C VAL A 309 -21.67 -15.46 0.84
N GLU A 310 -21.22 -15.05 2.03
CA GLU A 310 -20.93 -15.97 3.12
C GLU A 310 -20.96 -15.25 4.48
N TRP A 311 -21.04 -16.01 5.57
CA TRP A 311 -20.79 -15.49 6.90
C TRP A 311 -19.36 -14.94 6.99
N PRO A 312 -19.17 -13.66 7.37
CA PRO A 312 -17.85 -13.03 7.40
C PRO A 312 -16.79 -13.79 8.19
N SER A 313 -17.14 -14.28 9.38
CA SER A 313 -16.24 -15.06 10.25
C SER A 313 -15.78 -16.36 9.57
N ASP A 314 -16.71 -17.06 8.92
CA ASP A 314 -16.46 -18.35 8.29
C ASP A 314 -15.56 -18.17 7.07
N HIS A 315 -15.83 -17.15 6.26
CA HIS A 315 -14.99 -16.80 5.13
C HIS A 315 -13.58 -16.41 5.59
N LEU A 316 -13.45 -15.56 6.61
CA LEU A 316 -12.14 -15.16 7.12
C LEU A 316 -11.33 -16.34 7.65
N ALA A 317 -11.96 -17.25 8.40
CA ALA A 317 -11.29 -18.39 9.04
C ALA A 317 -10.60 -19.35 8.05
N ARG A 318 -11.09 -19.42 6.80
CA ARG A 318 -10.53 -20.25 5.71
C ARG A 318 -9.75 -19.46 4.68
N THR A 319 -9.68 -18.14 4.84
CA THR A 319 -8.96 -17.26 3.93
C THR A 319 -7.49 -17.19 4.33
N GLU A 320 -6.59 -17.54 3.42
CA GLU A 320 -5.15 -17.36 3.66
C GLU A 320 -4.81 -15.86 3.80
N VAL A 321 -4.18 -15.47 4.91
CA VAL A 321 -3.80 -14.08 5.15
C VAL A 321 -2.30 -13.99 5.42
N ASP A 322 -1.74 -12.81 5.15
CA ASP A 322 -0.33 -12.49 5.39
C ASP A 322 -0.19 -11.17 6.16
N SER A 323 1.04 -10.82 6.53
CA SER A 323 1.38 -9.57 7.23
C SER A 323 1.13 -8.29 6.44
N ARG A 324 0.64 -8.39 5.20
CA ARG A 324 0.28 -7.26 4.33
C ARG A 324 -1.23 -7.15 4.13
N THR A 325 -1.98 -8.14 4.61
CA THR A 325 -3.44 -8.21 4.49
C THR A 325 -4.10 -7.13 5.37
N VAL A 326 -5.10 -6.48 4.81
CA VAL A 326 -5.90 -5.42 5.44
C VAL A 326 -7.32 -5.91 5.60
N ILE A 327 -7.89 -5.78 6.80
CA ILE A 327 -9.27 -6.15 7.11
C ILE A 327 -10.06 -4.89 7.46
N ALA A 328 -11.11 -4.63 6.70
CA ALA A 328 -12.05 -3.52 6.94
C ALA A 328 -13.45 -4.06 7.25
N VAL A 329 -13.90 -3.84 8.48
CA VAL A 329 -15.23 -4.25 8.96
C VAL A 329 -16.20 -3.08 8.83
N LEU A 330 -17.06 -3.14 7.81
CA LEU A 330 -18.04 -2.10 7.46
C LEU A 330 -19.48 -2.48 7.80
N THR A 331 -19.68 -3.62 8.46
CA THR A 331 -20.94 -3.99 9.11
C THR A 331 -21.01 -3.49 10.55
N HIS A 332 -22.23 -3.23 11.03
CA HIS A 332 -22.52 -2.77 12.40
C HIS A 332 -23.52 -3.68 13.13
N ASP A 333 -23.84 -4.84 12.54
CA ASP A 333 -24.67 -5.85 13.18
C ASP A 333 -23.75 -6.81 13.95
N GLU A 334 -23.96 -6.83 15.26
CA GLU A 334 -23.15 -7.55 16.25
C GLU A 334 -23.11 -9.06 16.04
N LYS A 335 -24.10 -9.60 15.34
CA LYS A 335 -24.12 -11.01 14.95
C LYS A 335 -23.02 -11.34 13.94
N PHE A 336 -22.53 -10.34 13.21
CA PHE A 336 -21.47 -10.50 12.22
C PHE A 336 -20.16 -9.88 12.67
N ASP A 337 -20.16 -8.65 13.22
CA ASP A 337 -18.91 -7.93 13.48
C ASP A 337 -18.11 -8.50 14.66
N ILE A 338 -18.76 -8.94 15.75
CA ILE A 338 -18.07 -9.45 16.94
C ILE A 338 -17.32 -10.77 16.65
N PRO A 339 -17.95 -11.83 16.10
CA PRO A 339 -17.22 -13.08 15.79
C PRO A 339 -16.13 -12.91 14.72
N LEU A 340 -16.36 -11.99 13.77
CA LEU A 340 -15.37 -11.64 12.76
C LEU A 340 -14.15 -10.97 13.39
N LEU A 341 -14.36 -10.01 14.29
CA LEU A 341 -13.27 -9.27 14.93
C LEU A 341 -12.49 -10.12 15.93
N GLU A 342 -13.14 -11.05 16.65
CA GLU A 342 -12.46 -12.07 17.45
C GLU A 342 -11.43 -12.85 16.60
N THR A 343 -11.86 -13.28 15.41
CA THR A 343 -10.99 -13.99 14.46
C THR A 343 -9.90 -13.07 13.90
N ALA A 344 -10.27 -11.89 13.40
CA ALA A 344 -9.36 -10.96 12.74
C ALA A 344 -8.23 -10.48 13.67
N LEU A 345 -8.53 -10.19 14.93
CA LEU A 345 -7.56 -9.69 15.89
C LEU A 345 -6.56 -10.75 16.38
N ALA A 346 -6.82 -12.04 16.11
CA ALA A 346 -5.88 -13.12 16.36
C ALA A 346 -4.92 -13.38 15.17
N LEU A 347 -5.22 -12.85 13.98
CA LEU A 347 -4.46 -13.13 12.77
C LEU A 347 -3.23 -12.21 12.62
N PRO A 348 -2.17 -12.68 11.93
CA PRO A 348 -0.95 -11.89 11.67
C PRO A 348 -1.15 -10.95 10.47
N VAL A 349 -2.17 -10.09 10.52
CA VAL A 349 -2.51 -9.13 9.46
C VAL A 349 -1.95 -7.74 9.72
N ALA A 350 -1.80 -6.95 8.66
CA ALA A 350 -1.25 -5.59 8.71
C ALA A 350 -2.16 -4.61 9.47
N TYR A 351 -3.47 -4.77 9.32
CA TYR A 351 -4.44 -3.79 9.79
C TYR A 351 -5.82 -4.44 10.01
N VAL A 352 -6.48 -4.09 11.12
CA VAL A 352 -7.87 -4.43 11.40
C VAL A 352 -8.61 -3.16 11.77
N GLY A 353 -9.51 -2.71 10.90
CA GLY A 353 -10.30 -1.51 11.10
C GLY A 353 -11.80 -1.82 11.19
N ALA A 354 -12.52 -1.09 12.03
CA ALA A 354 -13.96 -1.25 12.16
C ALA A 354 -14.70 0.08 12.15
N MET A 355 -15.60 0.23 11.18
CA MET A 355 -16.45 1.41 11.02
C MET A 355 -17.45 1.53 12.17
N GLY A 356 -17.78 2.77 12.55
CA GLY A 356 -18.81 3.06 13.54
C GLY A 356 -18.56 4.38 14.27
N SER A 357 -19.63 4.94 14.84
CA SER A 357 -19.53 6.08 15.73
C SER A 357 -18.72 5.74 16.99
N ARG A 358 -18.27 6.74 17.76
CA ARG A 358 -17.65 6.52 19.09
C ARG A 358 -18.53 5.66 19.99
N ARG A 359 -19.86 5.86 19.96
CA ARG A 359 -20.81 5.03 20.71
C ARG A 359 -20.80 3.57 20.25
N THR A 360 -20.73 3.33 18.94
CA THR A 360 -20.64 1.99 18.36
C THR A 360 -19.33 1.32 18.77
N HIS A 361 -18.21 2.05 18.70
CA HIS A 361 -16.90 1.60 19.15
C HIS A 361 -16.91 1.16 20.62
N GLU A 362 -17.41 2.00 21.53
CA GLU A 362 -17.47 1.65 22.96
C GLU A 362 -18.30 0.41 23.24
N ARG A 363 -19.40 0.21 22.50
CA ARG A 363 -20.22 -1.00 22.62
C ARG A 363 -19.47 -2.23 22.10
N ARG A 364 -18.83 -2.11 20.95
CA ARG A 364 -18.02 -3.16 20.33
C ARG A 364 -16.89 -3.60 21.25
N LEU A 365 -16.15 -2.68 21.86
CA LEU A 365 -15.08 -3.02 22.81
C LEU A 365 -15.60 -3.80 24.01
N ARG A 366 -16.76 -3.44 24.58
CA ARG A 366 -17.35 -4.22 25.68
C ARG A 366 -17.68 -5.64 25.26
N LEU A 367 -18.33 -5.82 24.11
CA LEU A 367 -18.72 -7.14 23.61
C LEU A 367 -17.50 -8.01 23.28
N LEU A 368 -16.44 -7.44 22.69
CA LEU A 368 -15.20 -8.17 22.42
C LEU A 368 -14.49 -8.59 23.72
N ARG A 369 -14.51 -7.77 24.77
CA ARG A 369 -14.00 -8.15 26.10
C ARG A 369 -14.82 -9.27 26.71
N GLU A 370 -16.15 -9.18 26.63
CA GLU A 370 -17.06 -10.24 27.09
C GLU A 370 -16.84 -11.55 26.35
N ALA A 371 -16.43 -11.49 25.07
CA ALA A 371 -16.03 -12.64 24.28
C ALA A 371 -14.59 -13.14 24.54
N GLY A 372 -13.83 -12.47 25.41
CA GLY A 372 -12.50 -12.90 25.83
C GLY A 372 -11.34 -12.36 24.99
N VAL A 373 -11.56 -11.35 24.13
CA VAL A 373 -10.47 -10.69 23.40
C VAL A 373 -9.62 -9.87 24.38
N THR A 374 -8.32 -10.12 24.38
CA THR A 374 -7.33 -9.46 25.27
C THR A 374 -7.14 -7.99 24.93
N GLU A 375 -6.75 -7.15 25.90
CA GLU A 375 -6.47 -5.73 25.66
C GLU A 375 -5.33 -5.53 24.64
N GLU A 376 -4.33 -6.41 24.61
CA GLU A 376 -3.23 -6.38 23.63
C GLU A 376 -3.76 -6.55 22.20
N ALA A 377 -4.71 -7.46 22.00
CA ALA A 377 -5.38 -7.65 20.71
C ALA A 377 -6.30 -6.46 20.39
N LEU A 378 -7.06 -5.94 21.36
CA LEU A 378 -7.92 -4.76 21.17
C LEU A 378 -7.12 -3.51 20.81
N ALA A 379 -5.89 -3.36 21.29
CA ALA A 379 -5.01 -2.24 20.94
C ALA A 379 -4.65 -2.20 19.44
N ARG A 380 -4.82 -3.32 18.72
CA ARG A 380 -4.63 -3.41 17.27
C ARG A 380 -5.86 -2.97 16.47
N LEU A 381 -7.01 -2.75 17.11
CA LEU A 381 -8.26 -2.40 16.45
C LEU A 381 -8.32 -0.89 16.16
N HIS A 382 -8.36 -0.54 14.89
CA HIS A 382 -8.60 0.83 14.42
C HIS A 382 -10.10 1.12 14.36
N SER A 383 -10.65 1.70 15.42
CA SER A 383 -12.08 1.99 15.50
C SER A 383 -12.34 3.25 16.36
N PRO A 384 -13.09 4.26 15.87
CA PRO A 384 -13.58 4.43 14.50
C PRO A 384 -12.47 4.34 13.45
N ILE A 385 -12.77 3.71 12.32
CA ILE A 385 -11.82 3.47 11.22
C ILE A 385 -11.47 4.76 10.48
N GLY A 386 -10.22 4.93 10.06
CA GLY A 386 -9.73 6.02 9.22
C GLY A 386 -9.18 7.23 9.99
N LEU A 387 -8.36 8.04 9.30
CA LEU A 387 -7.82 9.29 9.83
C LEU A 387 -8.88 10.39 9.93
N ASP A 388 -8.74 11.26 10.94
CA ASP A 388 -9.58 12.44 11.09
C ASP A 388 -9.19 13.54 10.09
N ILE A 389 -9.69 13.42 8.87
CA ILE A 389 -9.52 14.40 7.78
C ILE A 389 -10.81 15.17 7.48
N GLY A 390 -11.83 15.08 8.36
CA GLY A 390 -13.15 15.69 8.14
C GLY A 390 -14.00 15.00 7.08
N ALA A 391 -13.74 13.71 6.80
CA ALA A 391 -14.45 12.95 5.78
C ALA A 391 -15.97 12.84 6.06
N SER A 392 -16.78 13.05 5.02
CA SER A 392 -18.24 13.08 5.09
C SER A 392 -18.94 12.23 4.03
N THR A 393 -18.32 12.05 2.87
CA THR A 393 -18.83 11.19 1.79
C THR A 393 -18.22 9.78 1.85
N PRO A 394 -18.80 8.78 1.16
CA PRO A 394 -18.19 7.46 1.01
C PRO A 394 -16.76 7.50 0.46
N GLU A 395 -16.51 8.35 -0.55
CA GLU A 395 -15.21 8.49 -1.21
C GLU A 395 -14.18 9.14 -0.29
N GLU A 396 -14.56 10.21 0.43
CA GLU A 396 -13.69 10.86 1.43
C GLU A 396 -13.35 9.88 2.57
N THR A 397 -14.34 9.08 2.99
CA THR A 397 -14.16 8.07 4.03
C THR A 397 -13.22 6.95 3.55
N ALA A 398 -13.33 6.52 2.29
CA ALA A 398 -12.41 5.57 1.70
C ALA A 398 -10.96 6.09 1.69
N VAL A 399 -10.76 7.37 1.34
CA VAL A 399 -9.44 8.02 1.40
C VAL A 399 -8.92 8.06 2.85
N SER A 400 -9.76 8.45 3.81
CA SER A 400 -9.43 8.46 5.24
C SER A 400 -8.98 7.08 5.75
N ILE A 401 -9.70 6.01 5.38
CA ILE A 401 -9.36 4.62 5.75
C ILE A 401 -8.03 4.22 5.15
N LEU A 402 -7.85 4.39 3.84
CA LEU A 402 -6.63 3.95 3.17
C LEU A 402 -5.40 4.76 3.59
N ALA A 403 -5.57 6.04 3.91
CA ALA A 403 -4.51 6.85 4.51
C ALA A 403 -4.07 6.29 5.88
N GLU A 404 -5.03 5.88 6.73
CA GLU A 404 -4.71 5.23 8.02
C GLU A 404 -4.01 3.89 7.81
N VAL A 405 -4.47 3.08 6.86
CA VAL A 405 -3.85 1.79 6.50
C VAL A 405 -2.39 1.99 6.07
N LEU A 406 -2.10 2.97 5.20
CA LEU A 406 -0.74 3.28 4.76
C LEU A 406 0.13 3.78 5.92
N ALA A 407 -0.42 4.63 6.79
CA ALA A 407 0.27 5.13 7.97
C ALA A 407 0.64 3.98 8.94
N ALA A 408 -0.32 3.09 9.24
CA ALA A 408 -0.12 1.93 10.09
C ALA A 408 0.92 0.96 9.53
N ARG A 409 0.83 0.62 8.23
CA ARG A 409 1.80 -0.27 7.54
C ARG A 409 3.23 0.27 7.56
N THR A 410 3.37 1.59 7.56
CA THR A 410 4.68 2.25 7.52
C THR A 410 5.17 2.72 8.88
N GLY A 411 4.37 2.55 9.95
CA GLY A 411 4.69 3.07 11.27
C GLY A 411 4.81 4.61 11.29
N THR A 412 4.06 5.31 10.44
CA THR A 412 4.08 6.78 10.36
C THR A 412 2.82 7.39 10.96
N SER A 413 2.88 8.69 11.30
CA SER A 413 1.78 9.38 12.00
C SER A 413 0.63 9.83 11.10
N GLY A 414 0.86 9.96 9.77
CA GLY A 414 -0.09 10.61 8.87
C GLY A 414 -0.17 12.14 9.01
N GLU A 415 0.70 12.76 9.81
CA GLU A 415 0.75 14.21 9.98
C GLU A 415 1.30 14.93 8.73
N PRO A 416 0.94 16.21 8.50
CA PRO A 416 1.44 16.98 7.36
C PRO A 416 2.96 17.05 7.31
N LEU A 417 3.54 16.69 6.16
CA LEU A 417 5.00 16.72 5.94
C LEU A 417 5.61 18.11 6.16
N ALA A 418 4.86 19.19 5.88
CA ALA A 418 5.32 20.57 6.06
C ALA A 418 5.68 20.90 7.51
N GLY A 419 5.12 20.19 8.49
CA GLY A 419 5.43 20.36 9.91
C GLY A 419 6.62 19.52 10.40
N ARG A 420 7.18 18.65 9.55
CA ARG A 420 8.26 17.73 9.92
C ARG A 420 9.62 18.26 9.46
N SER A 421 10.66 17.97 10.25
CA SER A 421 12.06 18.17 9.87
C SER A 421 12.74 16.82 9.62
N GLY A 422 13.81 16.83 8.81
CA GLY A 422 14.55 15.63 8.42
C GLY A 422 14.05 14.97 7.13
N PRO A 423 14.55 13.77 6.80
CA PRO A 423 14.19 13.06 5.57
C PRO A 423 12.69 12.73 5.48
N ILE A 424 12.09 12.89 4.29
CA ILE A 424 10.68 12.54 4.02
C ILE A 424 10.47 11.03 4.18
N HIS A 425 11.40 10.25 3.67
CA HIS A 425 11.46 8.82 3.86
C HIS A 425 12.55 8.54 4.90
N ALA A 426 12.20 7.86 5.98
CA ALA A 426 13.21 7.41 6.94
C ALA A 426 14.25 6.55 6.21
N ALA A 427 15.54 6.77 6.50
CA ALA A 427 16.58 5.80 6.16
C ALA A 427 16.18 4.49 6.85
N ARG A 428 15.81 3.49 6.06
CA ARG A 428 15.18 2.25 6.52
C ARG A 428 16.09 1.07 6.25
#